data_AF-Q3L588-F1
#
_entry.id   AF-Q3L588-F1
#
_cell.length_a   1.000
_cell.length_b   1.000
_cell.length_c   1.000
_cell.angle_alpha   90.00
_cell.angle_beta   90.00
_cell.angle_gamma   90.00
#
_symmetry.space_group_name_H-M   'P 1'
#
loop_
_entity.id
_entity.type
_entity.pdbx_description
1 polymer ?
#
loop_
_entity_poly.entity_id
_entity_poly.type
_entity_poly.pdbx_seq_one_letter_code
_entity_poly.pdbx_strand_id
1 'polypeptide(L)'
;LGPKGLDKMLVEGQDVTITNDGATIVKNMEVQHPTAKLLIETAKTVDTEVGDGTTSVVVLAGLLLEKAEDLLNQKIHPTAIIEGYRKALNSSLDLLKNIADKISPEDRKI
;
A
#
# COMPACT_ATOMS: atom_id res chain seq x y z
N LEU A 1 5.49 9.71 4.10
CA LEU A 1 4.05 9.56 3.83
C LEU A 1 3.32 10.74 4.49
N GLY A 2 2.33 11.33 3.82
CA GLY A 2 1.56 12.45 4.36
C GLY A 2 2.12 13.85 4.02
N PRO A 3 1.57 14.92 4.63
CA PRO A 3 1.79 16.32 4.21
C PRO A 3 3.24 16.82 4.33
N LYS A 4 4.05 16.15 5.14
CA LYS A 4 5.50 16.40 5.27
C LYS A 4 6.32 15.30 4.57
N GLY A 5 5.76 14.70 3.52
CA GLY A 5 6.47 13.75 2.67
C GLY A 5 7.66 14.42 2.02
N LEU A 6 8.80 13.74 2.03
CA LEU A 6 10.00 14.18 1.32
C LEU A 6 9.90 13.79 -0.15
N ASP A 7 10.37 14.64 -1.05
CA ASP A 7 10.52 14.28 -2.45
C ASP A 7 11.73 13.36 -2.65
N LYS A 8 11.65 12.51 -3.67
CA LYS A 8 12.70 11.57 -4.04
C LYS A 8 13.16 11.94 -5.44
N MET A 9 14.47 12.02 -5.59
CA MET A 9 15.11 12.20 -6.88
C MET A 9 15.38 10.82 -7.48
N LEU A 10 14.75 10.54 -8.60
CA LEU A 10 14.93 9.35 -9.42
C LEU A 10 15.84 9.72 -10.59
N VAL A 11 16.87 8.92 -10.82
CA VAL A 11 17.85 9.14 -11.89
C VAL A 11 17.85 7.92 -12.80
N GLU A 12 17.45 8.11 -14.05
CA GLU A 12 17.43 7.10 -15.11
C GLU A 12 18.38 7.54 -16.23
N GLY A 13 19.63 7.09 -16.16
CA GLY A 13 20.67 7.53 -17.09
C GLY A 13 20.93 9.04 -17.00
N GLN A 14 20.48 9.81 -18.01
CA GLN A 14 20.59 11.27 -18.04
C GLN A 14 19.31 12.00 -17.59
N ASP A 15 18.20 11.27 -17.44
CA ASP A 15 16.92 11.83 -17.05
C ASP A 15 16.79 11.85 -15.53
N VAL A 16 16.35 13.00 -15.00
CA VAL A 16 16.16 13.22 -13.56
C VAL A 16 14.69 13.57 -13.31
N THR A 17 14.02 12.76 -12.50
CA THR A 17 12.63 12.99 -12.08
C THR A 17 12.57 13.19 -10.57
N ILE A 18 11.99 14.29 -10.11
CA ILE A 18 11.76 14.54 -8.68
C ILE A 18 10.27 14.31 -8.41
N THR A 19 9.96 13.36 -7.52
CA THR A 19 8.57 13.02 -7.19
C THR A 19 8.44 12.48 -5.76
N ASN A 20 7.28 12.70 -5.16
CA ASN A 20 6.86 12.04 -3.92
C ASN A 20 5.74 11.02 -4.16
N ASP A 21 5.27 10.86 -5.39
CA ASP A 21 4.28 9.84 -5.72
C ASP A 21 4.91 8.43 -5.66
N GLY A 22 4.33 7.58 -4.82
CA GLY A 22 4.76 6.21 -4.61
C GLY A 22 4.68 5.39 -5.89
N ALA A 23 3.63 5.53 -6.69
CA ALA A 23 3.42 4.75 -7.91
C ALA A 23 4.50 5.06 -8.96
N THR A 24 4.81 6.34 -9.15
CA THR A 24 5.90 6.80 -10.02
C THR A 24 7.26 6.26 -9.55
N ILE A 25 7.54 6.32 -8.24
CA ILE A 25 8.79 5.78 -7.66
C ILE A 25 8.92 4.28 -7.94
N VAL A 26 7.90 3.49 -7.62
CA VAL A 26 7.99 2.03 -7.76
C VAL A 26 7.96 1.57 -9.24
N LYS A 27 7.44 2.39 -10.16
CA LYS A 27 7.48 2.11 -11.61
C LYS A 27 8.87 2.28 -12.21
N ASN A 28 9.61 3.28 -11.73
CA ASN A 28 10.95 3.65 -12.21
C ASN A 28 12.06 2.84 -11.52
N MET A 29 11.72 2.07 -10.47
CA MET A 29 12.66 1.13 -9.87
C MET A 29 12.82 -0.11 -10.73
N GLU A 30 14.06 -0.39 -11.15
CA GLU A 30 14.41 -1.66 -11.79
C GLU A 30 14.43 -2.80 -10.77
N VAL A 31 13.33 -3.56 -10.68
CA VAL A 31 13.23 -4.68 -9.75
C VAL A 31 13.11 -6.03 -10.49
N GLN A 32 14.05 -6.92 -10.21
CA GLN A 32 14.08 -8.28 -10.78
C GLN A 32 13.23 -9.27 -9.98
N HIS A 33 13.02 -9.02 -8.69
CA HIS A 33 12.35 -9.96 -7.80
C HIS A 33 10.84 -10.07 -8.13
N PRO A 34 10.31 -11.28 -8.40
CA PRO A 34 8.91 -11.45 -8.84
C PRO A 34 7.88 -10.99 -7.79
N THR A 35 8.14 -11.20 -6.50
CA THR A 35 7.25 -10.70 -5.43
C THR A 35 7.21 -9.18 -5.36
N ALA A 36 8.32 -8.52 -5.72
CA ALA A 36 8.35 -7.07 -5.74
C ALA A 36 7.61 -6.52 -6.97
N LYS A 37 7.65 -7.23 -8.11
CA LYS A 37 6.80 -6.91 -9.27
C LYS A 37 5.31 -6.95 -8.92
N LEU A 38 4.88 -7.96 -8.14
CA LEU A 38 3.50 -8.04 -7.65
C LEU A 38 3.10 -6.79 -6.83
N LEU A 39 3.99 -6.30 -5.96
CA LEU A 39 3.75 -5.08 -5.17
C LEU A 39 3.70 -3.83 -6.05
N ILE A 40 4.58 -3.73 -7.06
CA ILE A 40 4.58 -2.63 -8.04
C ILE A 40 3.26 -2.60 -8.82
N GLU A 41 2.80 -3.76 -9.30
CA GLU A 41 1.53 -3.89 -10.01
C GLU A 41 0.35 -3.49 -9.12
N THR A 42 0.34 -3.93 -7.86
CA THR A 42 -0.69 -3.54 -6.89
C THR A 42 -0.74 -2.02 -6.68
N ALA A 43 0.42 -1.37 -6.53
CA ALA A 43 0.51 0.08 -6.37
C ALA A 43 -0.02 0.82 -7.61
N LYS A 44 0.29 0.34 -8.82
CA LYS A 44 -0.21 0.89 -10.09
C LYS A 44 -1.73 0.76 -10.21
N THR A 45 -2.30 -0.37 -9.79
CA THR A 45 -3.75 -0.56 -9.80
C THR A 45 -4.44 0.45 -8.88
N VAL A 46 -3.92 0.66 -7.67
CA VAL A 46 -4.47 1.65 -6.73
C VAL A 46 -4.35 3.07 -7.28
N ASP A 47 -3.23 3.40 -7.92
CA ASP A 47 -3.04 4.68 -8.59
C ASP A 47 -4.08 4.92 -9.70
N THR A 48 -4.40 3.87 -10.47
CA THR A 48 -5.35 3.97 -11.59
C THR A 48 -6.80 4.08 -11.11
N GLU A 49 -7.17 3.30 -10.10
CA GLU A 49 -8.56 3.18 -9.63
C GLU A 49 -8.95 4.26 -8.61
N VAL A 50 -8.01 4.65 -7.73
CA VAL A 50 -8.26 5.56 -6.60
C VAL A 50 -7.50 6.87 -6.74
N GLY A 51 -6.30 6.84 -7.32
CA GLY A 51 -5.44 8.02 -7.49
C GLY A 51 -4.75 8.51 -6.22
N ASP A 52 -4.90 7.82 -5.08
CA ASP A 52 -4.23 8.11 -3.82
C ASP A 52 -3.95 6.82 -3.03
N GLY A 53 -3.07 6.91 -2.03
CA GLY A 53 -2.74 5.79 -1.14
C GLY A 53 -1.76 4.79 -1.74
N THR A 54 -1.18 5.08 -2.91
CA THR A 54 -0.20 4.22 -3.61
C THR A 54 0.96 3.80 -2.70
N THR A 55 1.51 4.76 -1.96
CA THR A 55 2.58 4.51 -0.98
C THR A 55 2.08 3.72 0.23
N SER A 56 0.87 4.04 0.73
CA SER A 56 0.30 3.40 1.92
C SER A 56 0.08 1.91 1.71
N VAL A 57 -0.39 1.50 0.52
CA VAL A 57 -0.61 0.08 0.20
C VAL A 57 0.68 -0.72 0.21
N VAL A 58 1.75 -0.18 -0.39
CA VAL A 58 3.06 -0.86 -0.41
C VAL A 58 3.63 -1.00 1.00
N VAL A 59 3.56 0.07 1.81
CA VAL A 59 4.04 0.05 3.20
C VAL A 59 3.23 -0.93 4.04
N LEU A 60 1.91 -0.95 3.91
CA LEU A 60 1.04 -1.87 4.63
C LEU A 60 1.34 -3.33 4.27
N ALA A 61 1.52 -3.64 2.99
CA ALA A 61 1.89 -4.98 2.54
C ALA A 61 3.24 -5.43 3.12
N GLY A 62 4.24 -4.54 3.15
CA GLY A 62 5.54 -4.81 3.77
C GLY A 62 5.43 -5.14 5.26
N LEU A 63 4.66 -4.35 6.02
CA LEU A 63 4.43 -4.60 7.44
C LEU A 63 3.69 -5.91 7.70
N LEU A 64 2.69 -6.26 6.88
CA LEU A 64 1.98 -7.53 6.99
C LEU A 64 2.90 -8.73 6.72
N LEU A 65 3.85 -8.59 5.80
CA LEU A 65 4.85 -9.63 5.52
C LEU A 65 5.86 -9.76 6.68
N GLU A 66 6.34 -8.65 7.23
CA GLU A 66 7.21 -8.64 8.42
C GLU A 66 6.53 -9.36 9.60
N LYS A 67 5.25 -9.07 9.86
CA LYS A 67 4.49 -9.78 10.92
C LYS A 67 4.16 -11.22 10.59
N ALA A 68 4.02 -11.56 9.30
CA ALA A 68 3.88 -12.95 8.91
C ALA A 68 5.19 -13.73 9.16
N GLU A 69 6.35 -13.13 8.93
CA GLU A 69 7.66 -13.72 9.23
C GLU A 69 7.80 -14.07 10.72
N ASP A 70 7.41 -13.17 11.62
CA ASP A 70 7.39 -13.41 13.07
C ASP A 70 6.56 -14.65 13.46
N LEU A 71 5.42 -14.87 12.77
CA LEU A 71 4.53 -16.01 13.00
C LEU A 71 5.08 -17.30 12.39
N LEU A 72 5.73 -17.21 11.22
CA LEU A 72 6.41 -18.34 10.58
C LEU A 72 7.57 -18.83 11.45
N ASN A 73 8.33 -17.92 12.07
CA ASN A 73 9.41 -18.25 13.01
C ASN A 73 8.89 -18.98 14.26
N GLN A 74 7.64 -18.75 14.64
CA GLN A 74 6.93 -19.49 15.69
C GLN A 74 6.36 -20.83 15.22
N LYS A 75 6.68 -21.26 13.99
CA LYS A 75 6.20 -22.49 13.34
C LYS A 75 4.68 -22.54 13.12
N ILE A 76 4.04 -21.38 13.02
CA ILE A 76 2.63 -21.30 12.63
C ILE A 76 2.52 -21.58 11.13
N HIS A 77 1.60 -22.47 10.75
CA HIS A 77 1.43 -22.84 9.35
C HIS A 77 0.93 -21.64 8.50
N PRO A 78 1.49 -21.39 7.30
CA PRO A 78 1.11 -20.26 6.46
C PRO A 78 -0.41 -20.13 6.22
N THR A 79 -1.10 -21.25 6.02
CA THR A 79 -2.57 -21.28 5.85
C THR A 79 -3.30 -20.62 7.03
N ALA A 80 -2.87 -20.87 8.26
CA ALA A 80 -3.48 -20.28 9.45
C ALA A 80 -3.26 -18.77 9.51
N ILE A 81 -2.08 -18.30 9.08
CA ILE A 81 -1.76 -16.86 8.98
C ILE A 81 -2.66 -16.19 7.95
N ILE A 82 -2.80 -16.80 6.76
CA ILE A 82 -3.67 -16.30 5.68
C ILE A 82 -5.13 -16.22 6.13
N GLU A 83 -5.63 -17.27 6.80
CA GLU A 83 -6.98 -17.26 7.37
C GLU A 83 -7.16 -16.17 8.42
N GLY A 84 -6.16 -15.97 9.30
CA GLY A 84 -6.14 -14.90 10.28
C GLY A 84 -6.22 -13.52 9.62
N TYR A 85 -5.41 -13.26 8.59
CA TYR A 85 -5.42 -12.00 7.84
C TYR A 85 -6.75 -11.77 7.12
N ARG A 86 -7.37 -12.81 6.54
CA ARG A 86 -8.70 -12.71 5.93
C ARG A 86 -9.78 -12.35 6.95
N LYS A 87 -9.74 -12.95 8.14
CA LYS A 87 -10.66 -12.61 9.24
C LYS A 87 -10.47 -11.16 9.69
N ALA A 88 -9.22 -10.74 9.88
CA ALA A 88 -8.88 -9.37 10.26
C ALA A 88 -9.32 -8.35 9.21
N LEU A 89 -9.15 -8.65 7.92
CA LEU A 89 -9.63 -7.83 6.82
C LEU A 89 -11.14 -7.60 6.91
N ASN A 90 -11.93 -8.67 7.06
CA ASN A 90 -13.40 -8.56 7.15
C ASN A 90 -13.82 -7.69 8.34
N SER A 91 -13.27 -7.94 9.53
CA SER A 91 -13.55 -7.11 10.71
C SER A 91 -13.12 -5.65 10.53
N SER A 92 -12.01 -5.40 9.84
CA SER A 92 -11.54 -4.04 9.57
C SER A 92 -12.48 -3.31 8.62
N LEU A 93 -12.97 -3.97 7.57
CA LEU A 93 -13.94 -3.39 6.63
C LEU A 93 -15.27 -3.05 7.31
N ASP A 94 -15.75 -3.91 8.21
CA ASP A 94 -16.98 -3.64 8.95
C ASP A 94 -16.80 -2.49 9.95
N LEU A 95 -15.65 -2.41 10.62
CA LEU A 95 -15.32 -1.27 11.48
C LEU A 95 -15.26 0.04 10.68
N LEU A 96 -14.59 0.04 9.52
CA LEU A 96 -14.48 1.21 8.65
C LEU A 96 -15.87 1.73 8.22
N LYS A 97 -16.81 0.84 7.90
CA LYS A 97 -18.20 1.23 7.59
C LYS A 97 -18.91 1.88 8.78
N ASN A 98 -18.67 1.39 9.99
CA ASN A 98 -19.32 1.88 11.20
C ASN A 98 -18.81 3.27 11.64
N ILE A 99 -17.55 3.58 11.34
CA ILE A 99 -16.95 4.89 11.65
C ILE A 99 -17.03 5.89 10.49
N ALA A 100 -17.50 5.46 9.31
CA ALA A 100 -17.59 6.30 8.14
C ALA A 100 -18.79 7.24 8.24
N ASP A 101 -18.52 8.54 8.27
CA ASP A 101 -19.56 9.56 8.13
C ASP A 101 -19.94 9.75 6.67
N LYS A 102 -21.23 9.65 6.36
CA LYS A 102 -21.74 9.86 5.01
C LYS A 102 -21.88 11.36 4.76
N ILE A 103 -21.03 11.91 3.89
CA ILE A 103 -21.06 13.31 3.46
C ILE A 103 -21.80 13.43 2.13
N SER A 104 -22.67 14.44 1.99
CA SER A 104 -23.34 14.73 0.71
C SER A 104 -22.41 15.50 -0.22
N PRO A 105 -22.44 15.27 -1.54
CA PRO A 105 -21.67 16.06 -2.49
C PRO A 105 -22.02 17.56 -2.47
N GLU A 106 -23.23 17.93 -2.02
CA GLU A 106 -23.64 19.34 -1.90
C GLU A 106 -23.27 19.98 -0.54
N ASP A 107 -22.65 19.25 0.37
CA ASP A 107 -22.33 19.75 1.71
C ASP A 107 -21.18 20.76 1.66
N ARG A 108 -21.51 22.05 1.76
CA ARG A 108 -20.55 23.18 1.67
C ARG A 108 -19.96 23.61 3.02
N LYS A 109 -20.19 22.84 4.09
CA LYS A 109 -19.75 23.21 5.46
C LYS A 109 -18.36 22.72 5.86
N ILE A 110 -17.55 22.26 4.91
CA ILE A 110 -16.15 21.87 5.14
C ILE A 110 -15.23 22.78 4.33
#